data_AF-A0AAD4X721-F1
#
_entry.id   AF-A0AAD4X721-F1
#
_cell.length_a   1.000
_cell.length_b   1.000
_cell.length_c   1.000
_cell.angle_alpha   90.00
_cell.angle_beta   90.00
_cell.angle_gamma   90.00
#
_symmetry.space_group_name_H-M   'P 1'
#
loop_
_entity.id
_entity.type
_entity.pdbx_description
1 polymer ?
#
loop_
_entity_poly.entity_id
_entity_poly.type
_entity_poly.pdbx_seq_one_letter_code
_entity_poly.pdbx_strand_id
1 'polypeptide(L)'
;MDISARLKKLADTNEKKLQPLKLKIKRAIEKKDKEEILIQARNMVRRNKEEVTNYRQVSDRLDSLYGFLDEKPWLENIYHSIPTLHESVDSFITTRNLQKMMETIDQVEEKYFNEKILAEFRIWAASKGTPILVSEDEEINTLIQQVTDECELDAGSRPSESSRDLSPEVTREKKWCVIL
;
A
#
# COMPACT_ATOMS: atom_id res chain seq x y z
N MET A 1 -20.59 -16.28 0.58
CA MET A 1 -19.61 -15.54 -0.24
C MET A 1 -18.52 -15.12 0.70
N ASP A 2 -17.30 -15.57 0.47
CA ASP A 2 -16.20 -15.38 1.43
C ASP A 2 -15.92 -13.87 1.64
N ILE A 3 -15.95 -13.43 2.89
CA ILE A 3 -15.72 -12.04 3.28
C ILE A 3 -14.29 -11.63 3.02
N SER A 4 -13.32 -12.54 3.20
CA SER A 4 -11.91 -12.25 2.92
C SER A 4 -11.73 -11.85 1.45
N ALA A 5 -12.31 -12.61 0.51
CA ALA A 5 -12.30 -12.28 -0.91
C ALA A 5 -12.90 -10.90 -1.22
N ARG A 6 -13.96 -10.50 -0.50
CA ARG A 6 -14.57 -9.17 -0.63
C ARG A 6 -13.66 -8.06 -0.09
N LEU A 7 -13.04 -8.27 1.07
CA LEU A 7 -12.09 -7.34 1.68
C LEU A 7 -10.85 -7.15 0.79
N LYS A 8 -10.32 -8.24 0.25
CA LYS A 8 -9.21 -8.20 -0.72
C LYS A 8 -9.56 -7.39 -1.97
N LYS A 9 -10.74 -7.64 -2.56
CA LYS A 9 -11.22 -6.85 -3.70
C LYS A 9 -11.41 -5.36 -3.37
N LEU A 10 -11.85 -5.06 -2.14
CA LEU A 10 -11.99 -3.68 -1.68
C LEU A 10 -10.61 -3.01 -1.51
N ALA A 11 -9.63 -3.72 -0.97
CA ALA A 11 -8.24 -3.26 -0.89
C ALA A 11 -7.67 -2.97 -2.29
N ASP A 12 -7.81 -3.90 -3.24
CA ASP A 12 -7.36 -3.72 -4.63
C ASP A 12 -8.06 -2.52 -5.31
N THR A 13 -9.34 -2.29 -4.99
CA THR A 13 -10.10 -1.15 -5.50
C THR A 13 -9.60 0.17 -4.91
N ASN A 14 -9.28 0.19 -3.62
CA ASN A 14 -8.72 1.38 -2.97
C ASN A 14 -7.30 1.67 -3.47
N GLU A 15 -6.49 0.64 -3.72
CA GLU A 15 -5.16 0.77 -4.33
C GLU A 15 -5.25 1.43 -5.71
N LYS A 16 -6.23 1.03 -6.53
CA LYS A 16 -6.49 1.69 -7.84
C LYS A 16 -6.86 3.17 -7.68
N LYS A 17 -7.55 3.56 -6.59
CA LYS A 17 -7.87 4.97 -6.30
C LYS A 17 -6.64 5.79 -5.88
N LEU A 18 -5.52 5.16 -5.52
CA LEU A 18 -4.25 5.82 -5.19
C LEU A 18 -3.38 6.10 -6.42
N GLN A 19 -3.64 5.45 -7.56
CA GLN A 19 -2.97 5.73 -8.84
C GLN A 19 -2.92 7.23 -9.24
N PRO A 20 -3.99 8.04 -9.08
CA PRO A 20 -3.90 9.48 -9.34
C PRO A 20 -2.93 10.22 -8.41
N LEU A 21 -2.73 9.76 -7.17
CA LEU A 21 -1.71 10.34 -6.28
C LEU A 21 -0.32 9.97 -6.78
N LYS A 22 -0.11 8.73 -7.21
CA LYS A 22 1.16 8.29 -7.82
C LYS A 22 1.51 9.15 -9.05
N LEU A 23 0.52 9.47 -9.90
CA LEU A 23 0.72 10.37 -11.04
C LEU A 23 1.08 11.80 -10.62
N LYS A 24 0.51 12.31 -9.50
CA LYS A 24 0.89 13.61 -8.96
C LYS A 24 2.33 13.62 -8.45
N ILE A 25 2.78 12.55 -7.79
CA ILE A 25 4.17 12.38 -7.36
C ILE A 25 5.10 12.37 -8.58
N LYS A 26 4.77 11.62 -9.65
CA LYS A 26 5.55 11.62 -10.90
C LYS A 26 5.69 13.02 -11.51
N ARG A 27 4.59 13.78 -11.60
CA ARG A 27 4.62 15.17 -12.09
C ARG A 27 5.43 16.11 -11.20
N ALA A 28 5.42 15.89 -9.88
CA ALA A 28 6.21 16.69 -8.95
C ALA A 28 7.72 16.39 -9.07
N ILE A 29 8.08 15.13 -9.35
CA ILE A 29 9.45 14.70 -9.68
C ILE A 29 9.95 15.37 -10.96
N GLU A 30 9.15 15.40 -12.03
CA GLU A 30 9.50 16.11 -13.28
C GLU A 30 9.79 17.60 -13.05
N LYS A 31 9.00 18.24 -12.18
CA LYS A 31 9.17 19.65 -11.80
C LYS A 31 10.31 19.87 -10.81
N LYS A 32 10.90 18.81 -10.25
CA LYS A 32 11.92 18.82 -9.19
C LYS A 32 11.49 19.58 -7.92
N ASP A 33 10.20 19.59 -7.61
CA ASP A 33 9.65 20.21 -6.40
C ASP A 33 9.68 19.22 -5.22
N LYS A 34 10.71 19.33 -4.37
CA LYS A 34 10.92 18.42 -3.25
C LYS A 34 9.81 18.49 -2.20
N GLU A 35 9.22 19.67 -1.99
CA GLU A 35 8.23 19.87 -0.94
C GLU A 35 6.88 19.24 -1.35
N GLU A 36 6.48 19.45 -2.61
CA GLU A 36 5.27 18.83 -3.16
C GLU A 36 5.41 17.29 -3.24
N ILE A 37 6.60 16.76 -3.57
CA ILE A 37 6.86 15.31 -3.56
C ILE A 37 6.63 14.73 -2.16
N LEU A 38 7.21 15.33 -1.13
CA LEU A 38 7.09 14.85 0.25
C LEU A 38 5.64 14.91 0.75
N ILE A 39 4.92 15.99 0.45
CA ILE A 39 3.51 16.16 0.85
C ILE A 39 2.63 15.09 0.18
N GLN A 40 2.78 14.90 -1.14
CA GLN A 40 1.98 13.91 -1.87
C GLN A 40 2.35 12.46 -1.48
N ALA A 41 3.63 12.18 -1.27
CA ALA A 41 4.11 10.87 -0.81
C ALA A 41 3.60 10.53 0.59
N ARG A 42 3.68 11.47 1.55
CA ARG A 42 3.14 11.30 2.89
C ARG A 42 1.64 11.04 2.87
N ASN A 43 0.89 11.79 2.06
CA ASN A 43 -0.54 11.58 1.92
C ASN A 43 -0.86 10.22 1.28
N MET A 44 -0.06 9.78 0.31
CA MET A 44 -0.23 8.47 -0.31
C MET A 44 0.06 7.34 0.69
N VAL A 45 1.16 7.39 1.44
CA VAL A 45 1.51 6.39 2.46
C VAL A 45 0.41 6.30 3.52
N ARG A 46 -0.04 7.44 4.06
CA ARG A 46 -1.12 7.48 5.04
C ARG A 46 -2.40 6.80 4.52
N ARG A 47 -2.83 7.16 3.31
CA ARG A 47 -4.03 6.56 2.70
C ARG A 47 -3.83 5.09 2.33
N ASN A 48 -2.63 4.69 1.92
CA ASN A 48 -2.31 3.30 1.64
C ASN A 48 -2.42 2.46 2.92
N LYS A 49 -1.86 2.94 4.03
CA LYS A 49 -1.94 2.29 5.33
C LYS A 49 -3.40 2.17 5.81
N GLU A 50 -4.14 3.28 5.81
CA GLU A 50 -5.54 3.34 6.25
C GLU A 50 -6.47 2.52 5.35
N GLU A 51 -6.38 2.65 4.02
CA GLU A 51 -7.38 2.16 3.08
C GLU A 51 -7.00 0.86 2.33
N VAL A 52 -5.75 0.42 2.40
CA VAL A 52 -5.28 -0.79 1.69
C VAL A 52 -4.69 -1.79 2.67
N THR A 53 -3.65 -1.41 3.41
CA THR A 53 -2.95 -2.31 4.33
C THR A 53 -3.90 -2.87 5.40
N ASN A 54 -4.71 -2.01 6.03
CA ASN A 54 -5.64 -2.46 7.07
C ASN A 54 -6.70 -3.45 6.54
N TYR A 55 -7.29 -3.21 5.36
CA TYR A 55 -8.25 -4.17 4.77
C TYR A 55 -7.59 -5.49 4.40
N ARG A 56 -6.35 -5.44 3.91
CA ARG A 56 -5.57 -6.63 3.57
C ARG A 56 -5.23 -7.45 4.81
N GLN A 57 -4.79 -6.78 5.89
CA GLN A 57 -4.51 -7.41 7.17
C GLN A 57 -5.74 -8.13 7.75
N VAL A 58 -6.91 -7.48 7.72
CA VAL A 58 -8.17 -8.11 8.16
C VAL A 58 -8.50 -9.33 7.28
N SER A 59 -8.37 -9.22 5.96
CA SER A 59 -8.58 -10.33 5.04
C SER A 59 -7.65 -11.51 5.36
N ASP A 60 -6.35 -11.26 5.44
CA ASP A 60 -5.33 -12.28 5.66
C ASP A 60 -5.50 -12.94 7.03
N ARG A 61 -5.92 -12.18 8.04
CA ARG A 61 -6.21 -12.69 9.38
C ARG A 61 -7.45 -13.59 9.41
N LEU A 62 -8.51 -13.23 8.66
CA LEU A 62 -9.68 -14.09 8.50
C LEU A 62 -9.33 -15.37 7.76
N ASP A 63 -8.61 -15.28 6.65
CA ASP A 63 -8.11 -16.46 5.90
C ASP A 63 -7.26 -17.36 6.80
N SER A 64 -6.47 -16.74 7.67
CA SER A 64 -5.67 -17.46 8.65
C SER A 64 -6.51 -18.16 9.70
N LEU A 65 -7.55 -17.50 10.21
CA LEU A 65 -8.49 -18.07 11.15
C LEU A 65 -9.20 -19.29 10.55
N TYR A 66 -9.68 -19.18 9.31
CA TYR A 66 -10.30 -20.31 8.61
C TYR A 66 -9.32 -21.48 8.42
N GLY A 67 -8.12 -21.22 7.91
CA GLY A 67 -7.12 -22.27 7.69
C GLY A 67 -6.64 -22.96 8.97
N PHE A 68 -6.52 -22.21 10.07
CA PHE A 68 -6.14 -22.77 11.36
C PHE A 68 -7.25 -23.66 11.96
N LEU A 69 -8.51 -23.27 11.76
CA LEU A 69 -9.66 -24.06 12.22
C LEU A 69 -9.85 -25.33 11.38
N ASP A 70 -9.60 -25.26 10.08
CA ASP A 70 -9.59 -26.44 9.19
C ASP A 70 -8.53 -27.46 9.65
N GLU A 71 -7.37 -26.98 10.10
CA GLU A 71 -6.29 -27.84 10.61
C GLU A 71 -6.59 -28.42 12.00
N LYS A 72 -7.42 -27.75 12.81
CA LYS A 72 -7.75 -28.13 14.19
C LYS A 72 -9.25 -28.32 14.38
N PRO A 73 -9.83 -29.44 13.88
CA PRO A 73 -11.27 -29.69 13.92
C PRO A 73 -11.84 -29.81 15.33
N TRP A 74 -11.02 -30.11 16.35
CA TRP A 74 -11.47 -30.17 17.76
C TRP A 74 -11.82 -28.79 18.36
N LEU A 75 -11.63 -27.69 17.62
CA LEU A 75 -12.01 -26.33 18.00
C LEU A 75 -13.48 -26.01 17.63
N GLU A 76 -14.39 -26.98 17.77
CA GLU A 76 -15.81 -26.86 17.38
C GLU A 76 -16.52 -25.65 18.01
N ASN A 77 -16.17 -25.28 19.24
CA ASN A 77 -16.76 -24.11 19.91
C ASN A 77 -16.49 -22.79 19.16
N ILE A 78 -15.38 -22.69 18.43
CA ILE A 78 -15.05 -21.51 17.62
C ILE A 78 -15.82 -21.54 16.29
N TYR A 79 -16.04 -22.72 15.71
CA TYR A 79 -16.84 -22.85 14.49
C TYR A 79 -18.26 -22.27 14.64
N HIS A 80 -18.85 -22.37 15.84
CA HIS A 80 -20.15 -21.77 16.12
C HIS A 80 -20.14 -20.23 16.20
N SER A 81 -18.98 -19.60 16.45
CA SER A 81 -18.87 -18.14 16.58
C SER A 81 -18.45 -17.45 15.27
N ILE A 82 -17.91 -18.19 14.31
CA ILE A 82 -17.54 -17.68 12.98
C ILE A 82 -18.71 -17.01 12.24
N PRO A 83 -19.94 -17.57 12.20
CA PRO A 83 -21.05 -16.92 11.50
C PRO A 83 -21.35 -15.52 12.06
N THR A 84 -21.33 -15.38 13.39
CA THR A 84 -21.55 -14.10 14.07
C THR A 84 -20.41 -13.10 13.80
N LEU A 85 -19.17 -13.58 13.76
CA LEU A 85 -18.01 -12.76 13.36
C LEU A 85 -18.18 -12.29 11.91
N HIS A 86 -18.52 -13.20 11.01
CA HIS A 86 -18.73 -12.94 9.59
C HIS A 86 -19.81 -11.86 9.40
N GLU A 87 -20.96 -11.97 10.05
CA GLU A 87 -22.02 -10.95 10.00
C GLU A 87 -21.56 -9.58 10.53
N SER A 88 -20.84 -9.56 11.65
CA SER A 88 -20.33 -8.32 12.24
C SER A 88 -19.33 -7.63 11.29
N VAL A 89 -18.39 -8.40 10.74
CA VAL A 89 -17.41 -7.90 9.76
C VAL A 89 -18.12 -7.39 8.50
N ASP A 90 -19.13 -8.10 8.00
CA ASP A 90 -19.88 -7.66 6.81
C ASP A 90 -20.60 -6.32 7.03
N SER A 91 -21.18 -6.14 8.22
CA SER A 91 -21.79 -4.87 8.64
C SER A 91 -20.76 -3.74 8.69
N PHE A 92 -19.55 -4.01 9.20
CA PHE A 92 -18.47 -3.01 9.24
C PHE A 92 -17.89 -2.68 7.87
N ILE A 93 -17.90 -3.60 6.92
CA ILE A 93 -17.53 -3.30 5.51
C ILE A 93 -18.47 -2.24 4.94
N THR A 94 -19.77 -2.37 5.20
CA THR A 94 -20.80 -1.43 4.73
C THR A 94 -20.67 -0.07 5.41
N THR A 95 -20.40 -0.07 6.72
CA THR A 95 -20.24 1.13 7.54
C THR A 95 -18.85 1.78 7.37
N ARG A 96 -17.92 1.12 6.65
CA ARG A 96 -16.51 1.52 6.51
C ARG A 96 -15.78 1.72 7.85
N ASN A 97 -16.16 0.97 8.87
CA ASN A 97 -15.51 1.08 10.18
C ASN A 97 -14.43 0.01 10.33
N LEU A 98 -13.22 0.35 9.88
CA LEU A 98 -12.06 -0.54 9.92
C LEU A 98 -11.59 -0.87 11.34
N GLN A 99 -11.58 0.12 12.22
CA GLN A 99 -11.09 -0.06 13.58
C GLN A 99 -11.94 -1.10 14.33
N LYS A 100 -13.26 -0.97 14.26
CA LYS A 100 -14.18 -1.94 14.86
C LYS A 100 -14.06 -3.33 14.24
N MET A 101 -13.77 -3.40 12.95
CA MET A 101 -13.55 -4.66 12.26
C MET A 101 -12.32 -5.39 12.81
N MET A 102 -11.20 -4.69 12.98
CA MET A 102 -10.00 -5.24 13.61
C MET A 102 -10.26 -5.68 15.06
N GLU A 103 -10.88 -4.80 15.85
CA GLU A 103 -11.26 -5.08 17.25
C GLU A 103 -12.16 -6.31 17.37
N THR A 104 -13.09 -6.52 16.44
CA THR A 104 -14.00 -7.68 16.48
C THR A 104 -13.27 -9.00 16.24
N ILE A 105 -12.27 -9.00 15.34
CA ILE A 105 -11.44 -10.20 15.13
C ILE A 105 -10.57 -10.44 16.37
N ASP A 106 -9.98 -9.39 16.96
CA ASP A 106 -9.23 -9.48 18.22
C ASP A 106 -10.09 -10.09 19.35
N GLN A 107 -11.33 -9.62 19.50
CA GLN A 107 -12.24 -10.11 20.52
C GLN A 107 -12.62 -11.57 20.33
N VAL A 108 -12.79 -12.04 19.08
CA VAL A 108 -13.03 -13.45 18.81
C VAL A 108 -11.79 -14.27 19.18
N GLU A 109 -10.60 -13.82 18.83
CA GLU A 109 -9.38 -14.52 19.22
C GLU A 109 -9.22 -14.57 20.73
N GLU A 110 -9.38 -13.46 21.45
CA GLU A 110 -9.26 -13.44 22.91
C GLU A 110 -10.34 -14.26 23.62
N LYS A 111 -11.59 -14.17 23.14
CA LYS A 111 -12.72 -14.85 23.77
C LYS A 111 -12.66 -16.37 23.60
N TYR A 112 -12.16 -16.84 22.46
CA TYR A 112 -12.23 -18.25 22.12
C TYR A 112 -10.88 -18.97 22.10
N PHE A 113 -9.77 -18.25 21.95
CA PHE A 113 -8.44 -18.84 22.06
C PHE A 113 -7.93 -18.69 23.48
N ASN A 114 -7.52 -19.81 24.08
CA ASN A 114 -6.67 -19.76 25.26
C ASN A 114 -5.26 -19.27 24.86
N GLU A 115 -4.47 -18.84 25.84
CA GLU A 115 -3.13 -18.28 25.61
C GLU A 115 -2.25 -19.19 24.73
N LYS A 116 -2.35 -20.51 24.90
CA LYS A 116 -1.60 -21.49 24.11
C LYS A 116 -2.07 -21.57 22.65
N ILE A 117 -3.37 -21.66 22.40
CA ILE A 117 -3.95 -21.68 21.06
C ILE A 117 -3.66 -20.36 20.35
N LEU A 118 -3.73 -19.24 21.07
CA LEU A 118 -3.40 -17.92 20.54
C LEU A 118 -1.92 -17.84 20.12
N ALA A 119 -1.00 -18.41 20.92
CA ALA A 119 0.41 -18.49 20.54
C ALA A 119 0.62 -19.37 19.31
N GLU A 120 -0.01 -20.55 19.25
CA GLU A 120 0.04 -21.43 18.06
C GLU A 120 -0.51 -20.73 16.81
N PHE A 121 -1.66 -20.05 16.94
CA PHE A 121 -2.27 -19.29 15.86
C PHE A 121 -1.37 -18.15 15.38
N ARG A 122 -0.74 -17.39 16.28
CA ARG A 122 0.18 -16.29 15.91
C ARG A 122 1.40 -16.80 15.16
N ILE A 123 1.96 -17.94 15.56
CA ILE A 123 3.08 -18.56 14.85
C ILE A 123 2.64 -19.03 13.47
N TRP A 124 1.46 -19.66 13.39
CA TRP A 124 0.85 -20.10 12.13
C TRP A 124 0.60 -18.91 11.18
N ALA A 125 0.02 -17.83 11.68
CA ALA A 125 -0.27 -16.62 10.91
C ALA A 125 1.03 -15.90 10.49
N ALA A 126 2.02 -15.81 11.37
CA ALA A 126 3.33 -15.23 11.05
C ALA A 126 4.06 -16.03 9.95
N SER A 127 3.87 -17.35 9.89
CA SER A 127 4.41 -18.19 8.80
C SER A 127 3.82 -17.86 7.43
N LYS A 128 2.67 -17.18 7.38
CA LYS A 128 2.00 -16.73 6.17
C LYS A 128 2.40 -15.32 5.72
N GLY A 129 3.30 -14.65 6.46
CA GLY A 129 3.90 -13.38 6.07
C GLY A 129 3.15 -12.17 6.61
N THR A 130 3.38 -11.84 7.88
CA THR A 130 2.99 -10.53 8.43
C THR A 130 4.06 -9.50 8.01
N PRO A 131 3.68 -8.35 7.42
CA PRO A 131 4.64 -7.28 7.13
C PRO A 131 5.26 -6.76 8.42
N ILE A 132 6.57 -6.56 8.43
CA ILE A 132 7.26 -5.85 9.50
C ILE A 132 6.69 -4.43 9.55
N LEU A 133 6.36 -3.94 10.74
CA LEU A 133 5.86 -2.57 10.92
C LEU A 133 7.02 -1.59 10.63
N VAL A 134 7.08 -1.10 9.39
CA VAL A 134 8.08 -0.12 8.95
C VAL A 134 7.63 1.28 9.40
N SER A 135 8.58 2.15 9.74
CA SER A 135 8.27 3.53 10.10
C SER A 135 7.65 4.27 8.90
N GLU A 136 6.71 5.17 9.14
CA GLU A 136 6.06 5.94 8.07
C GLU A 136 7.07 6.72 7.22
N ASP A 137 8.14 7.25 7.83
CA ASP A 137 9.20 7.95 7.10
C ASP A 137 10.00 7.03 6.17
N GLU A 138 10.20 5.77 6.56
CA GLU A 138 10.89 4.77 5.75
C GLU A 138 9.99 4.27 4.60
N GLU A 139 8.69 4.11 4.84
CA GLU A 139 7.70 3.86 3.79
C GLU A 139 7.61 5.02 2.78
N ILE A 140 7.67 6.27 3.25
CA ILE A 140 7.69 7.46 2.39
C ILE A 140 8.95 7.48 1.52
N ASN A 141 10.13 7.28 2.12
CA ASN A 141 11.39 7.27 1.37
C ASN A 141 11.42 6.15 0.32
N THR A 142 10.97 4.95 0.71
CA THR A 142 10.85 3.81 -0.21
C THR A 142 9.90 4.11 -1.36
N LEU A 143 8.74 4.72 -1.08
CA LEU A 143 7.78 5.11 -2.11
C LEU A 143 8.36 6.13 -3.09
N ILE A 144 9.07 7.16 -2.58
CA ILE A 144 9.69 8.18 -3.44
C ILE A 144 10.75 7.55 -4.32
N GLN A 145 11.59 6.66 -3.77
CA GLN A 145 12.60 5.94 -4.54
C GLN A 145 11.98 5.08 -5.63
N GLN A 146 10.96 4.27 -5.30
CA GLN A 146 10.24 3.44 -6.28
C GLN A 146 9.63 4.26 -7.42
N VAL A 147 9.00 5.39 -7.10
CA VAL A 147 8.39 6.25 -8.13
C VAL A 147 9.45 6.97 -8.97
N THR A 148 10.62 7.28 -8.39
CA THR A 148 11.75 7.87 -9.11
C THR A 148 12.35 6.85 -10.08
N ASP A 149 12.64 5.63 -9.61
CA ASP A 149 13.17 4.53 -10.43
C ASP A 149 12.23 4.21 -11.61
N GLU A 150 10.91 4.15 -11.36
CA GLU A 150 9.92 3.99 -12.43
C GLU A 150 9.92 5.13 -13.45
N CYS A 151 10.19 6.37 -13.01
CA CYS A 151 10.21 7.54 -13.87
C CYS A 151 11.50 7.60 -14.71
N GLU A 152 12.63 7.20 -14.14
CA GLU A 152 13.91 7.08 -14.86
C GLU A 152 13.87 5.98 -15.92
N LEU A 153 13.22 4.85 -15.64
CA LEU A 153 13.01 3.77 -16.61
C LEU A 153 12.09 4.19 -17.77
N ASP A 154 11.05 4.98 -17.49
CA ASP A 154 10.14 5.52 -18.53
C ASP A 154 10.85 6.60 -19.37
N ALA A 155 11.71 7.42 -18.75
CA ALA A 155 12.54 8.40 -19.45
C ALA A 155 13.63 7.74 -20.31
N GLY A 156 14.24 6.64 -19.85
CA GLY A 156 15.22 5.86 -20.62
C GLY A 156 14.62 5.08 -21.80
N SER A 157 13.30 4.89 -21.80
CA SER A 157 12.56 4.26 -22.91
C SER A 157 12.13 5.26 -23.99
N ARG A 158 12.32 6.57 -23.78
CA ARG A 158 12.33 7.54 -24.89
C ARG A 158 13.69 7.44 -25.56
N PRO A 159 13.77 7.08 -26.86
CA PRO A 159 15.01 7.27 -27.60
C PRO A 159 15.42 8.73 -27.46
N SER A 160 16.55 8.95 -26.83
CA SER A 160 17.21 10.24 -26.75
C SER A 160 17.61 10.64 -28.17
N GLU A 161 16.75 11.37 -28.87
CA GLU A 161 17.18 12.12 -30.03
C GLU A 161 18.01 13.32 -29.57
N SER A 162 19.32 13.10 -29.68
CA SER A 162 20.38 14.08 -29.84
C SER A 162 20.63 15.06 -28.70
N SER A 163 21.62 14.70 -27.88
CA SER A 163 22.67 15.65 -27.53
C SER A 163 23.31 16.18 -28.81
N ARG A 164 23.21 17.49 -29.08
CA ARG A 164 24.31 18.22 -29.72
C ARG A 164 24.88 19.15 -28.67
N ASP A 165 26.13 18.87 -28.34
CA ASP A 165 26.98 19.59 -27.41
C ASP A 165 26.94 21.10 -27.62
N LEU A 166 26.83 21.83 -26.51
CA LEU A 166 27.26 23.22 -26.44
C LEU A 166 28.00 23.49 -25.13
N SER A 167 29.33 23.50 -25.23
CA SER A 167 30.22 24.38 -24.46
C SER A 167 31.64 24.31 -25.01
N PRO A 168 32.50 25.32 -24.78
CA PRO A 168 32.25 26.77 -24.78
C PRO A 168 33.33 27.55 -25.60
N GLU A 169 33.10 28.87 -25.72
CA GLU A 169 34.09 29.95 -25.93
C GLU A 169 34.74 30.15 -27.32
N VAL A 170 34.51 31.34 -27.91
CA VAL A 170 35.54 32.34 -28.25
C VAL A 170 34.86 33.55 -28.91
N THR A 171 35.02 34.69 -28.24
CA THR A 171 34.76 36.06 -28.70
C THR A 171 35.45 36.34 -30.03
N ARG A 172 34.75 36.93 -31.00
CA ARG A 172 35.34 37.81 -32.04
C ARG A 172 34.26 38.64 -32.74
N GLU A 173 34.24 39.92 -32.38
CA GLU A 173 33.67 41.02 -33.17
C GLU A 173 34.22 40.99 -34.61
N LYS A 174 33.36 41.21 -35.63
CA LYS A 174 33.54 42.07 -36.83
C LYS A 174 32.13 42.31 -37.44
N LYS A 175 31.51 43.48 -37.35
CA LYS A 175 31.69 44.74 -38.11
C LYS A 175 31.32 44.64 -39.62
N TRP A 176 30.31 45.45 -39.99
CA TRP A 176 29.82 45.84 -41.34
C TRP A 176 28.95 44.79 -42.08
N CYS A 177 27.87 45.14 -42.80
CA CYS A 177 27.54 46.40 -43.46
C CYS A 177 26.02 46.56 -43.66
N VAL A 178 25.55 47.80 -43.49
CA VAL A 178 24.27 48.32 -43.98
C VAL A 178 24.26 48.25 -45.51
N ILE A 179 23.15 47.83 -46.10
CA ILE A 179 22.83 48.11 -47.50
C ILE A 179 21.43 48.70 -47.55
N LEU A 180 21.35 49.81 -48.29
CA LEU A 180 20.23 50.71 -48.58
C LEU A 180 18.98 50.00 -49.10
#